data_AF-A0A9D8N7C9-F1
#
_entry.id   AF-A0A9D8N7C9-F1
#
_cell.length_a   1.000
_cell.length_b   1.000
_cell.length_c   1.000
_cell.angle_alpha   90.00
_cell.angle_beta   90.00
_cell.angle_gamma   90.00
#
_symmetry.space_group_name_H-M   'P 1'
#
loop_
_entity.id
_entity.type
_entity.pdbx_description
1 polymer ?
#
loop_
_entity_poly.entity_id
_entity_poly.type
_entity_poly.pdbx_seq_one_letter_code
_entity_poly.pdbx_strand_id
1 'polypeptide(L)'
;MNELKTNYMKHYYYLALLLLLIVCSKDADAKPKGPNDPQLETVVNTNICETLVNPNATAEAQALYQKMCRVYSKKAISGVVADIDWNTREADNVHKWTGKWPVINVFDFINIHASTDVNPKGWLNYSDMTPVTQWHQMGGVVGCMWHWQVKANNGTDMTCSPGTKPTETAFDASKVYQAGTDENKLAVKQLTQVCGYLRKMQTKGIPVIWRPFHEAAGNTYEFEGGGAWFWWGAKGPEVYKKLWRWMYDFMVTQQGLNNLIWVWTSQTEDNAWYPGDDVVDIVGRDNYSALMYPLMKEYNALSKQYPNKMITLAECGNGDEVHMSLWSKIWTQGSRWLWFMPWYDHAYNEGNSDTHQFADADWWKDAFNSGTVMDRNEWQ
;
A
#
# COMPACT_ATOMS: atom_id res chain seq x y z
N MET A 1 -7.29 22.67 20.85
CA MET A 1 -7.39 22.16 19.46
C MET A 1 -6.09 22.36 18.65
N ASN A 2 -4.93 22.51 19.31
CA ASN A 2 -3.61 22.69 18.68
C ASN A 2 -2.48 21.86 19.34
N GLU A 3 -2.80 20.86 20.15
CA GLU A 3 -1.80 20.05 20.89
C GLU A 3 -1.87 18.54 20.61
N LEU A 4 -2.73 18.09 19.69
CA LEU A 4 -2.79 16.69 19.24
C LEU A 4 -1.95 16.41 17.98
N LYS A 5 -1.40 17.44 17.33
CA LYS A 5 -0.63 17.32 16.07
C LYS A 5 0.90 17.18 16.26
N THR A 6 1.42 17.27 17.48
CA THR A 6 2.87 17.38 17.71
C THR A 6 3.51 16.16 18.39
N ASN A 7 2.73 15.13 18.74
CA ASN A 7 3.23 13.97 19.48
C ASN A 7 3.62 12.75 18.63
N TYR A 8 3.36 12.75 17.31
CA TYR A 8 3.78 11.66 16.42
C TYR A 8 5.21 11.80 15.89
N MET A 9 5.81 13.00 15.97
CA MET A 9 7.16 13.27 15.43
C MET A 9 8.30 13.20 16.46
N LYS A 10 8.00 12.93 17.75
CA LYS A 10 8.99 13.04 18.85
C LYS A 10 9.62 11.72 19.33
N HIS A 11 9.25 10.56 18.78
CA HIS A 11 9.76 9.27 19.27
C HIS A 11 10.94 8.67 18.48
N TYR A 12 11.46 9.34 17.46
CA TYR A 12 12.69 8.92 16.76
C TYR A 12 14.00 9.43 17.39
N TYR A 13 13.93 10.28 18.42
CA TYR A 13 15.08 11.03 18.95
C TYR A 13 16.11 10.24 19.80
N TYR A 14 16.02 8.91 19.91
CA TYR A 14 16.99 8.12 20.69
C TYR A 14 17.72 7.00 19.93
N LEU A 15 17.54 6.85 18.61
CA LEU A 15 18.16 5.74 17.85
C LEU A 15 19.44 6.09 17.07
N ALA A 16 19.86 7.36 17.02
CA ALA A 16 20.95 7.80 16.14
C ALA A 16 22.36 7.83 16.77
N LEU A 17 22.61 7.08 17.86
CA LEU A 17 23.87 7.22 18.62
C LEU A 17 24.55 5.89 18.95
N LEU A 18 24.72 5.00 17.97
CA LEU A 18 25.66 3.87 18.13
C LEU A 18 26.12 3.21 16.81
N LEU A 19 26.53 4.00 15.82
CA LEU A 19 27.27 3.51 14.65
C LEU A 19 28.38 4.50 14.24
N LEU A 20 29.30 4.73 15.17
CA LEU A 20 30.58 5.39 14.91
C LEU A 20 31.63 4.67 15.74
N LEU A 21 32.70 4.21 15.05
CA LEU A 21 33.95 3.56 15.49
C LEU A 21 34.05 2.12 14.97
N ILE A 22 34.76 1.87 13.86
CA ILE A 22 36.15 1.35 13.76
C ILE A 22 36.32 0.99 12.25
N VAL A 23 37.37 1.24 11.47
CA VAL A 23 38.73 1.77 11.67
C VAL A 23 39.23 2.30 10.31
N CYS A 24 39.88 3.47 10.33
CA CYS A 24 40.79 3.91 9.28
C CYS A 24 42.09 3.10 9.37
N SER A 25 42.47 2.40 8.31
CA SER A 25 43.88 2.09 8.06
C SER A 25 44.26 2.59 6.68
N LYS A 26 45.35 3.36 6.65
CA LYS A 26 45.97 3.94 5.46
C LYS A 26 46.74 2.85 4.73
N ASP A 27 46.54 2.72 3.43
CA ASP A 27 47.59 2.41 2.48
C ASP A 27 47.31 3.17 1.18
N ALA A 28 48.29 3.97 0.77
CA ALA A 28 48.30 4.72 -0.47
C ALA A 28 48.86 3.86 -1.60
N ASP A 29 48.47 4.20 -2.83
CA ASP A 29 48.97 3.69 -4.11
C ASP A 29 48.50 2.31 -4.58
N ALA A 30 47.20 2.23 -4.93
CA ALA A 30 46.71 1.34 -5.97
C ALA A 30 45.67 2.06 -6.84
N LYS A 31 45.85 2.00 -8.18
CA LYS A 31 44.91 2.55 -9.18
C LYS A 31 43.47 2.06 -8.87
N PRO A 32 42.42 2.90 -9.03
CA PRO A 32 41.06 2.45 -8.81
C PRO A 32 40.68 1.45 -9.90
N LYS A 33 40.69 0.17 -9.55
CA LYS A 33 39.84 -0.81 -10.23
C LYS A 33 38.42 -0.51 -9.73
N GLY A 34 37.59 0.04 -10.62
CA GLY A 34 36.17 0.24 -10.32
C GLY A 34 35.55 -1.07 -9.83
N PRO A 35 34.61 -1.05 -8.88
CA PRO A 35 33.89 -2.25 -8.53
C PRO A 35 33.05 -2.64 -9.74
N ASN A 36 33.46 -3.71 -10.43
CA ASN A 36 32.51 -4.55 -11.14
C ASN A 36 31.66 -5.21 -10.06
N ASP A 37 30.70 -4.48 -9.49
CA ASP A 37 29.57 -5.11 -8.82
C ASP A 37 28.87 -5.93 -9.91
N PRO A 38 28.77 -7.27 -9.79
CA PRO A 38 28.02 -8.04 -10.75
C PRO A 38 26.62 -7.42 -10.83
N GLN A 39 26.28 -6.84 -11.99
CA GLN A 39 24.94 -6.30 -12.21
C GLN A 39 23.97 -7.44 -11.98
N LEU A 40 23.28 -7.42 -10.84
CA LEU A 40 22.23 -8.36 -10.52
C LEU A 40 21.22 -8.31 -11.67
N GLU A 41 21.12 -9.41 -12.42
CA GLU A 41 20.13 -9.51 -13.49
C GLU A 41 18.73 -9.34 -12.90
N THR A 42 17.92 -8.51 -13.57
CA THR A 42 16.52 -8.34 -13.20
C THR A 42 15.77 -9.66 -13.38
N VAL A 43 15.09 -10.11 -12.33
CA VAL A 43 14.19 -11.26 -12.40
C VAL A 43 12.78 -10.76 -12.65
N VAL A 44 12.27 -11.04 -13.85
CA VAL A 44 10.89 -10.72 -14.22
C VAL A 44 10.06 -11.99 -14.26
N ASN A 45 8.92 -11.98 -13.60
CA ASN A 45 7.96 -13.08 -13.65
C ASN A 45 7.29 -13.13 -15.03
N THR A 46 7.53 -14.20 -15.77
CA THR A 46 7.02 -14.41 -17.13
C THR A 46 5.83 -15.37 -17.20
N ASN A 47 5.62 -16.18 -16.16
CA ASN A 47 4.54 -17.16 -16.06
C ASN A 47 3.43 -16.67 -15.11
N ILE A 48 2.91 -15.48 -15.37
CA ILE A 48 1.83 -14.88 -14.57
C ILE A 48 0.53 -15.64 -14.79
N CYS A 49 -0.15 -16.01 -13.69
CA CYS A 49 -1.52 -16.52 -13.78
C CYS A 49 -2.44 -15.39 -14.28
N GLU A 50 -3.08 -15.55 -15.44
CA GLU A 50 -3.95 -14.53 -16.03
C GLU A 50 -5.40 -14.58 -15.51
N THR A 51 -5.73 -15.53 -14.64
CA THR A 51 -7.04 -15.63 -14.00
C THR A 51 -6.95 -15.18 -12.54
N LEU A 52 -7.96 -14.41 -12.10
CA LEU A 52 -8.07 -14.01 -10.69
C LEU A 52 -8.31 -15.24 -9.79
N VAL A 53 -7.89 -15.14 -8.53
CA VAL A 53 -8.06 -16.20 -7.53
C VAL A 53 -9.52 -16.47 -7.20
N ASN A 54 -10.39 -15.47 -7.35
CA ASN A 54 -11.84 -15.65 -7.24
C ASN A 54 -12.39 -16.20 -8.57
N PRO A 55 -12.86 -17.46 -8.64
CA PRO A 55 -13.39 -18.05 -9.87
C PRO A 55 -14.70 -17.40 -10.35
N ASN A 56 -15.39 -16.66 -9.48
CA ASN A 56 -16.61 -15.93 -9.79
C ASN A 56 -16.36 -14.45 -10.06
N ALA A 57 -15.10 -14.03 -10.27
CA ALA A 57 -14.77 -12.63 -10.51
C ALA A 57 -15.61 -12.01 -11.63
N THR A 58 -16.00 -10.75 -11.49
CA THR A 58 -16.76 -10.06 -12.55
C THR A 58 -15.92 -9.92 -13.81
N ALA A 59 -16.58 -9.79 -14.96
CA ALA A 59 -15.90 -9.62 -16.23
C ALA A 59 -14.98 -8.39 -16.23
N GLU A 60 -15.38 -7.31 -15.56
CA GLU A 60 -14.59 -6.08 -15.45
C GLU A 60 -13.35 -6.25 -14.59
N ALA A 61 -13.45 -6.99 -13.47
CA ALA A 61 -12.28 -7.31 -12.64
C ALA A 61 -11.29 -8.20 -13.38
N GLN A 62 -11.79 -9.24 -14.05
CA GLN A 62 -10.97 -10.14 -14.85
C GLN A 62 -10.31 -9.41 -16.04
N ALA A 63 -11.02 -8.48 -16.69
CA ALA A 63 -10.49 -7.68 -17.78
C ALA A 63 -9.41 -6.68 -17.30
N LEU A 64 -9.62 -6.03 -16.16
CA LEU A 64 -8.62 -5.16 -15.52
C LEU A 64 -7.35 -5.95 -15.21
N TYR A 65 -7.48 -7.12 -14.59
CA TYR A 65 -6.35 -7.97 -14.23
C TYR A 65 -5.57 -8.45 -15.46
N GLN A 66 -6.27 -8.91 -16.53
CA GLN A 66 -5.61 -9.28 -17.79
C GLN A 66 -4.88 -8.10 -18.45
N LYS A 67 -5.42 -6.88 -18.37
CA LYS A 67 -4.75 -5.69 -18.87
C LYS A 67 -3.47 -5.41 -18.08
N MET A 68 -3.50 -5.56 -16.75
CA MET A 68 -2.30 -5.50 -15.91
C MET A 68 -1.27 -6.55 -16.30
N CYS A 69 -1.65 -7.81 -16.50
CA CYS A 69 -0.74 -8.87 -16.97
C CYS A 69 -0.04 -8.50 -18.29
N ARG A 70 -0.77 -7.91 -19.24
CA ARG A 70 -0.21 -7.51 -20.55
C ARG A 70 0.79 -6.36 -20.45
N VAL A 71 0.60 -5.46 -19.50
CA VAL A 71 1.44 -4.27 -19.26
C VAL A 71 2.64 -4.60 -18.38
N TYR A 72 2.51 -5.59 -17.48
CA TYR A 72 3.53 -5.97 -16.53
C TYR A 72 4.90 -6.16 -17.21
N SER A 73 5.94 -5.59 -16.58
CA SER A 73 7.33 -5.50 -17.06
C SER A 73 7.61 -4.65 -18.30
N LYS A 74 6.59 -4.19 -19.04
CA LYS A 74 6.77 -3.31 -20.21
C LYS A 74 6.73 -1.84 -19.84
N LYS A 75 5.78 -1.48 -18.97
CA LYS A 75 5.62 -0.15 -18.36
C LYS A 75 5.07 -0.30 -16.95
N ALA A 76 5.27 0.73 -16.13
CA ALA A 76 4.55 0.86 -14.87
C ALA A 76 3.28 1.69 -15.05
N ILE A 77 2.25 1.31 -14.32
CA ILE A 77 1.00 2.06 -14.18
C ILE A 77 1.22 3.13 -13.11
N SER A 78 0.92 4.40 -13.41
CA SER A 78 1.03 5.47 -12.41
C SER A 78 -0.12 5.41 -11.40
N GLY A 79 0.19 5.51 -10.11
CA GLY A 79 -0.81 5.55 -9.05
C GLY A 79 -0.57 6.69 -8.06
N VAL A 80 -1.64 7.10 -7.41
CA VAL A 80 -1.64 7.99 -6.24
C VAL A 80 -2.59 7.42 -5.17
N VAL A 81 -2.33 7.76 -3.91
CA VAL A 81 -3.31 7.58 -2.83
C VAL A 81 -4.13 8.85 -2.66
N ALA A 82 -5.35 8.73 -2.12
CA ALA A 82 -6.14 9.86 -1.69
C ALA A 82 -5.44 10.63 -0.55
N ASP A 83 -5.75 11.92 -0.41
CA ASP A 83 -5.37 12.69 0.79
C ASP A 83 -6.19 12.16 1.97
N ILE A 84 -5.56 11.32 2.81
CA ILE A 84 -6.16 10.59 3.94
C ILE A 84 -7.13 9.47 3.55
N ASP A 85 -8.23 9.75 2.83
CA ASP A 85 -9.28 8.73 2.59
C ASP A 85 -10.05 8.80 1.27
N TRP A 86 -10.98 9.74 1.10
CA TRP A 86 -12.10 9.62 0.15
C TRP A 86 -12.15 10.74 -0.89
N ASN A 87 -11.04 10.96 -1.59
CA ASN A 87 -10.89 12.03 -2.59
C ASN A 87 -9.82 11.70 -3.64
N THR A 88 -9.59 12.64 -4.56
CA THR A 88 -8.61 12.54 -5.66
C THR A 88 -7.61 13.69 -5.64
N ARG A 89 -7.38 14.34 -4.49
CA ARG A 89 -6.56 15.57 -4.40
C ARG A 89 -5.14 15.37 -4.91
N GLU A 90 -4.51 14.23 -4.62
CA GLU A 90 -3.17 13.95 -5.14
C GLU A 90 -3.17 13.74 -6.66
N ALA A 91 -4.23 13.15 -7.23
CA ALA A 91 -4.35 13.07 -8.68
C ALA A 91 -4.45 14.48 -9.31
N ASP A 92 -5.16 15.40 -8.66
CA ASP A 92 -5.27 16.80 -9.09
C ASP A 92 -3.92 17.53 -9.02
N ASN A 93 -3.12 17.28 -7.97
CA ASN A 93 -1.75 17.80 -7.86
C ASN A 93 -0.87 17.32 -9.02
N VAL A 94 -0.87 16.01 -9.30
CA VAL A 94 -0.11 15.42 -10.40
C VAL A 94 -0.54 16.03 -11.74
N HIS A 95 -1.85 16.18 -11.96
CA HIS A 95 -2.35 16.83 -13.17
C HIS A 95 -1.91 18.28 -13.29
N LYS A 96 -1.97 19.05 -12.19
CA LYS A 96 -1.49 20.43 -12.16
C LYS A 96 0.00 20.55 -12.49
N TRP A 97 0.84 19.63 -12.02
CA TRP A 97 2.28 19.68 -12.23
C TRP A 97 2.72 19.23 -13.63
N THR A 98 2.01 18.25 -14.20
CA THR A 98 2.48 17.50 -15.37
C THR A 98 1.58 17.63 -16.59
N GLY A 99 0.34 18.11 -16.42
CA GLY A 99 -0.70 18.06 -17.44
C GLY A 99 -1.29 16.66 -17.67
N LYS A 100 -0.83 15.64 -16.94
CA LYS A 100 -1.21 14.23 -17.09
C LYS A 100 -1.92 13.72 -15.85
N TRP A 101 -2.88 12.83 -16.02
CA TRP A 101 -3.57 12.18 -14.91
C TRP A 101 -2.91 10.84 -14.57
N PRO A 102 -2.70 10.51 -13.29
CA PRO A 102 -2.31 9.16 -12.92
C PRO A 102 -3.42 8.17 -13.28
N VAL A 103 -3.07 6.89 -13.44
CA VAL A 103 -4.03 5.85 -13.82
C VAL A 103 -4.83 5.36 -12.62
N ILE A 104 -4.15 5.09 -11.50
CA ILE A 104 -4.75 4.53 -10.28
C ILE A 104 -4.94 5.65 -9.26
N ASN A 105 -6.13 5.70 -8.65
CA ASN A 105 -6.36 6.44 -7.41
C ASN A 105 -6.79 5.45 -6.33
N VAL A 106 -6.04 5.37 -5.25
CA VAL A 106 -6.31 4.46 -4.13
C VAL A 106 -6.98 5.21 -2.99
N PHE A 107 -8.17 4.77 -2.62
CA PHE A 107 -8.96 5.32 -1.51
C PHE A 107 -8.73 4.50 -0.22
N ASP A 108 -9.00 5.08 0.94
CA ASP A 108 -8.86 4.38 2.23
C ASP A 108 -10.14 4.41 3.06
N PHE A 109 -10.52 3.26 3.63
CA PHE A 109 -11.61 3.12 4.60
C PHE A 109 -11.22 3.43 6.06
N ILE A 110 -10.04 4.05 6.27
CA ILE A 110 -9.47 4.39 7.58
C ILE A 110 -10.47 5.03 8.55
N ASN A 111 -11.29 5.95 8.06
CA ASN A 111 -12.21 6.74 8.88
C ASN A 111 -13.66 6.21 8.83
N ILE A 112 -13.88 4.90 8.61
CA ILE A 112 -15.24 4.33 8.47
C ILE A 112 -16.16 4.67 9.66
N HIS A 113 -15.61 4.80 10.85
CA HIS A 113 -16.31 5.19 12.07
C HIS A 113 -16.83 6.64 12.04
N ALA A 114 -16.28 7.49 11.18
CA ALA A 114 -16.61 8.90 11.00
C ALA A 114 -17.42 9.17 9.71
N SER A 115 -17.85 8.11 9.01
CA SER A 115 -18.81 8.23 7.91
C SER A 115 -20.18 8.66 8.43
N THR A 116 -20.84 9.60 7.76
CA THR A 116 -22.14 10.15 8.17
C THR A 116 -23.28 9.12 8.20
N ASP A 117 -23.20 8.07 7.39
CA ASP A 117 -24.13 6.93 7.40
C ASP A 117 -23.84 5.90 8.50
N VAL A 118 -22.69 6.00 9.18
CA VAL A 118 -22.32 5.20 10.36
C VAL A 118 -22.51 6.00 11.65
N ASN A 119 -22.16 7.29 11.61
CA ASN A 119 -22.25 8.24 12.69
C ASN A 119 -22.81 9.56 12.13
N PRO A 120 -24.04 9.98 12.46
CA PRO A 120 -24.62 11.22 11.94
C PRO A 120 -23.83 12.51 12.23
N LYS A 121 -22.89 12.48 13.18
CA LYS A 121 -21.95 13.58 13.48
C LYS A 121 -20.60 13.43 12.77
N GLY A 122 -20.50 12.48 11.85
CA GLY A 122 -19.34 12.23 11.03
C GLY A 122 -18.99 13.44 10.14
N TRP A 123 -17.76 13.47 9.65
CA TRP A 123 -17.24 14.57 8.84
C TRP A 123 -16.98 14.17 7.38
N LEU A 124 -17.12 12.89 7.05
CA LEU A 124 -17.08 12.38 5.68
C LEU A 124 -18.28 11.47 5.37
N ASN A 125 -18.40 11.02 4.13
CA ASN A 125 -19.48 10.12 3.71
C ASN A 125 -18.99 9.10 2.69
N TYR A 126 -18.59 7.91 3.15
CA TYR A 126 -18.25 6.80 2.25
C TYR A 126 -19.46 6.28 1.49
N SER A 127 -20.69 6.59 1.90
CA SER A 127 -21.88 6.22 1.13
C SER A 127 -22.06 7.05 -0.14
N ASP A 128 -21.42 8.23 -0.21
CA ASP A 128 -21.29 9.03 -1.43
C ASP A 128 -20.19 8.46 -2.32
N MET A 129 -20.62 7.85 -3.43
CA MET A 129 -19.74 7.21 -4.41
C MET A 129 -19.20 8.20 -5.45
N THR A 130 -19.49 9.50 -5.35
CA THR A 130 -19.13 10.48 -6.37
C THR A 130 -17.63 10.47 -6.71
N PRO A 131 -16.68 10.52 -5.74
CA PRO A 131 -15.25 10.50 -6.04
C PRO A 131 -14.81 9.24 -6.82
N VAL A 132 -15.28 8.08 -6.38
CA VAL A 132 -14.95 6.77 -6.98
C VAL A 132 -15.54 6.64 -8.38
N THR A 133 -16.83 6.99 -8.53
CA THR A 133 -17.54 6.82 -9.80
C THR A 133 -17.06 7.80 -10.86
N GLN A 134 -16.77 9.05 -10.49
CA GLN A 134 -16.18 10.02 -11.42
C GLN A 134 -14.79 9.57 -11.86
N TRP A 135 -13.93 9.14 -10.93
CA TRP A 135 -12.60 8.63 -11.28
C TRP A 135 -12.67 7.48 -12.30
N HIS A 136 -13.54 6.50 -12.04
CA HIS A 136 -13.71 5.37 -12.94
C HIS A 136 -14.30 5.78 -14.30
N GLN A 137 -15.30 6.67 -14.33
CA GLN A 137 -15.90 7.17 -15.58
C GLN A 137 -14.89 7.91 -16.47
N MET A 138 -13.86 8.51 -15.87
CA MET A 138 -12.75 9.13 -16.60
C MET A 138 -11.69 8.12 -17.09
N GLY A 139 -11.97 6.82 -17.02
CA GLY A 139 -11.06 5.73 -17.39
C GLY A 139 -10.00 5.42 -16.34
N GLY A 140 -10.15 5.95 -15.12
CA GLY A 140 -9.27 5.67 -13.99
C GLY A 140 -9.50 4.29 -13.39
N VAL A 141 -8.44 3.70 -12.86
CA VAL A 141 -8.49 2.47 -12.07
C VAL A 141 -8.69 2.81 -10.61
N VAL A 142 -9.64 2.13 -9.96
CA VAL A 142 -9.97 2.33 -8.55
C VAL A 142 -9.19 1.33 -7.71
N GLY A 143 -8.45 1.82 -6.72
CA GLY A 143 -7.92 1.01 -5.63
C GLY A 143 -8.60 1.37 -4.32
N CYS A 144 -8.66 0.40 -3.40
CA CYS A 144 -9.04 0.62 -2.02
C CYS A 144 -8.08 -0.12 -1.09
N MET A 145 -7.68 0.55 -0.03
CA MET A 145 -6.97 -0.05 1.09
C MET A 145 -7.74 0.22 2.39
N TRP A 146 -7.23 -0.31 3.50
CA TRP A 146 -7.87 -0.07 4.79
C TRP A 146 -6.88 -0.07 5.95
N HIS A 147 -6.55 1.12 6.44
CA HIS A 147 -6.01 1.25 7.78
C HIS A 147 -7.11 0.97 8.80
N TRP A 148 -7.23 -0.29 9.23
CA TRP A 148 -8.34 -0.73 10.06
C TRP A 148 -8.25 -0.19 11.49
N GLN A 149 -8.78 1.01 11.68
CA GLN A 149 -8.82 1.65 12.99
C GLN A 149 -9.81 0.97 13.95
N VAL A 150 -9.33 0.75 15.17
CA VAL A 150 -10.11 0.31 16.33
C VAL A 150 -9.93 1.31 17.47
N LYS A 151 -10.71 1.17 18.54
CA LYS A 151 -10.61 2.07 19.69
C LYS A 151 -9.28 1.87 20.42
N ALA A 152 -8.61 2.96 20.76
CA ALA A 152 -7.42 2.96 21.60
C ALA A 152 -7.76 2.70 23.07
N ASN A 153 -6.76 2.35 23.87
CA ASN A 153 -6.92 1.99 25.28
C ASN A 153 -7.43 3.15 26.16
N ASN A 154 -7.27 4.40 25.72
CA ASN A 154 -7.87 5.58 26.38
C ASN A 154 -9.39 5.70 26.17
N GLY A 155 -9.99 4.89 25.31
CA GLY A 155 -11.43 4.87 25.03
C GLY A 155 -11.93 6.05 24.18
N THR A 156 -11.08 7.00 23.82
CA THR A 156 -11.45 8.17 23.00
C THR A 156 -10.91 8.02 21.58
N ASP A 157 -9.64 7.72 21.44
CA ASP A 157 -8.93 7.81 20.16
C ASP A 157 -9.13 6.56 19.32
N MET A 158 -8.83 6.69 18.02
CA MET A 158 -8.82 5.58 17.08
C MET A 158 -7.36 5.30 16.68
N THR A 159 -7.01 4.02 16.55
CA THR A 159 -5.63 3.60 16.29
C THR A 159 -5.59 2.27 15.54
N CYS A 160 -4.49 2.04 14.83
CA CYS A 160 -4.13 0.73 14.29
C CYS A 160 -3.00 0.09 15.11
N SER A 161 -2.34 0.83 16.00
CA SER A 161 -1.13 0.42 16.68
C SER A 161 -1.44 -0.51 17.86
N PRO A 162 -0.91 -1.74 17.87
CA PRO A 162 -1.10 -2.66 18.98
C PRO A 162 -0.31 -2.22 20.21
N GLY A 163 -0.80 -2.58 21.40
CA GLY A 163 -0.04 -2.43 22.62
C GLY A 163 -0.89 -2.01 23.82
N THR A 164 -0.22 -1.58 24.88
CA THR A 164 -0.82 -1.33 26.20
C THR A 164 -0.86 0.15 26.57
N LYS A 165 -0.19 1.02 25.80
CA LYS A 165 -0.22 2.46 26.06
C LYS A 165 -1.61 3.05 25.77
N PRO A 166 -1.95 4.21 26.34
CA PRO A 166 -3.25 4.85 26.12
C PRO A 166 -3.61 5.09 24.64
N THR A 167 -2.63 5.38 23.78
CA THR A 167 -2.81 5.64 22.34
C THR A 167 -2.70 4.39 21.45
N GLU A 168 -2.37 3.24 22.04
CA GLU A 168 -2.32 1.93 21.38
C GLU A 168 -3.63 1.17 21.65
N THR A 169 -3.81 -0.03 21.10
CA THR A 169 -4.99 -0.86 21.32
C THR A 169 -4.64 -2.27 21.83
N ALA A 170 -5.41 -2.75 22.81
CA ALA A 170 -5.40 -4.13 23.28
C ALA A 170 -6.26 -5.08 22.41
N PHE A 171 -6.80 -4.59 21.29
CA PHE A 171 -7.60 -5.38 20.35
C PHE A 171 -6.85 -6.62 19.87
N ASP A 172 -7.42 -7.80 20.07
CA ASP A 172 -6.74 -9.08 19.83
C ASP A 172 -7.10 -9.68 18.46
N ALA A 173 -6.17 -9.62 17.51
CA ALA A 173 -6.34 -10.21 16.18
C ALA A 173 -6.76 -11.69 16.18
N SER A 174 -6.32 -12.47 17.18
CA SER A 174 -6.61 -13.90 17.25
C SER A 174 -8.08 -14.21 17.56
N LYS A 175 -8.82 -13.22 18.07
CA LYS A 175 -10.24 -13.34 18.42
C LYS A 175 -11.18 -12.88 17.30
N VAL A 176 -10.68 -12.19 16.27
CA VAL A 176 -11.51 -11.63 15.19
C VAL A 176 -12.30 -12.72 14.44
N TYR A 177 -11.70 -13.87 14.18
CA TYR A 177 -12.36 -15.00 13.52
C TYR A 177 -13.03 -15.98 14.50
N GLN A 178 -13.13 -15.64 15.79
CA GLN A 178 -13.80 -16.44 16.80
C GLN A 178 -15.21 -15.89 17.05
N ALA A 179 -16.23 -16.58 16.56
CA ALA A 179 -17.61 -16.13 16.65
C ALA A 179 -18.02 -15.81 18.11
N GLY A 180 -18.60 -14.63 18.32
CA GLY A 180 -19.15 -14.20 19.61
C GLY A 180 -18.20 -13.44 20.54
N THR A 181 -16.90 -13.37 20.24
CA THR A 181 -15.98 -12.44 20.90
C THR A 181 -16.34 -11.00 20.55
N ASP A 182 -15.90 -10.04 21.37
CA ASP A 182 -16.18 -8.63 21.10
C ASP A 182 -15.37 -8.11 19.91
N GLU A 183 -14.15 -8.62 19.71
CA GLU A 183 -13.33 -8.37 18.54
C GLU A 183 -14.02 -8.86 17.26
N ASN A 184 -14.60 -10.06 17.27
CA ASN A 184 -15.37 -10.60 16.15
C ASN A 184 -16.62 -9.75 15.84
N LYS A 185 -17.42 -9.39 16.86
CA LYS A 185 -18.62 -8.57 16.66
C LYS A 185 -18.28 -7.20 16.04
N LEU A 186 -17.22 -6.55 16.54
CA LEU A 186 -16.75 -5.29 15.98
C LEU A 186 -16.29 -5.48 14.54
N ALA A 187 -15.48 -6.52 14.30
CA ALA A 187 -14.91 -6.78 12.99
C ALA A 187 -15.98 -7.08 11.94
N VAL A 188 -16.95 -7.95 12.27
CA VAL A 188 -18.10 -8.24 11.40
C VAL A 188 -18.91 -6.99 11.11
N LYS A 189 -19.17 -6.14 12.12
CA LYS A 189 -19.92 -4.90 11.93
C LYS A 189 -19.20 -3.95 10.96
N GLN A 190 -17.92 -3.68 11.17
CA GLN A 190 -17.15 -2.77 10.32
C GLN A 190 -16.94 -3.36 8.92
N LEU A 191 -16.62 -4.64 8.82
CA LEU A 191 -16.42 -5.32 7.53
C LEU A 191 -17.73 -5.37 6.73
N THR A 192 -18.88 -5.57 7.37
CA THR A 192 -20.20 -5.49 6.69
C THR A 192 -20.42 -4.11 6.08
N GLN A 193 -20.02 -3.04 6.77
CA GLN A 193 -20.12 -1.68 6.25
C GLN A 193 -19.22 -1.47 5.02
N VAL A 194 -17.94 -1.88 5.11
CA VAL A 194 -17.00 -1.85 3.97
C VAL A 194 -17.55 -2.65 2.79
N CYS A 195 -18.10 -3.84 3.03
CA CYS A 195 -18.71 -4.67 2.00
C CYS A 195 -19.89 -3.96 1.33
N GLY A 196 -20.67 -3.18 2.09
CA GLY A 196 -21.73 -2.35 1.54
C GLY A 196 -21.22 -1.34 0.51
N TYR A 197 -20.11 -0.66 0.78
CA TYR A 197 -19.50 0.28 -0.15
C TYR A 197 -18.91 -0.40 -1.38
N LEU A 198 -18.14 -1.47 -1.19
CA LEU A 198 -17.57 -2.25 -2.28
C LEU A 198 -18.66 -2.87 -3.16
N ARG A 199 -19.81 -3.27 -2.58
CA ARG A 199 -20.97 -3.74 -3.34
C ARG A 199 -21.57 -2.63 -4.20
N LYS A 200 -21.60 -1.37 -3.73
CA LYS A 200 -22.03 -0.24 -4.58
C LYS A 200 -21.11 -0.08 -5.79
N MET A 201 -19.81 -0.29 -5.63
CA MET A 201 -18.84 -0.29 -6.74
C MET A 201 -19.11 -1.45 -7.70
N GLN A 202 -19.31 -2.67 -7.18
CA GLN A 202 -19.65 -3.85 -7.99
C GLN A 202 -20.92 -3.64 -8.83
N THR A 203 -22.00 -3.14 -8.22
CA THR A 203 -23.27 -2.86 -8.90
C THR A 203 -23.11 -1.84 -10.04
N LYS A 204 -22.07 -1.00 -9.99
CA LYS A 204 -21.74 -0.01 -11.03
C LYS A 204 -20.71 -0.54 -12.04
N GLY A 205 -20.34 -1.81 -11.97
CA GLY A 205 -19.34 -2.42 -12.86
C GLY A 205 -17.91 -1.96 -12.58
N ILE A 206 -17.61 -1.45 -11.38
CA ILE A 206 -16.30 -0.93 -11.04
C ILE A 206 -15.45 -2.06 -10.42
N PRO A 207 -14.37 -2.52 -11.09
CA PRO A 207 -13.40 -3.39 -10.48
C PRO A 207 -12.50 -2.61 -9.52
N VAL A 208 -12.07 -3.26 -8.42
CA VAL A 208 -11.33 -2.63 -7.33
C VAL A 208 -10.07 -3.41 -7.03
N ILE A 209 -8.92 -2.73 -7.07
CA ILE A 209 -7.68 -3.24 -6.45
C ILE A 209 -7.88 -3.17 -4.93
N TRP A 210 -7.93 -4.32 -4.25
CA TRP A 210 -8.20 -4.41 -2.82
C TRP A 210 -6.94 -4.82 -2.06
N ARG A 211 -6.41 -3.91 -1.24
CA ARG A 211 -5.17 -4.09 -0.45
C ARG A 211 -5.44 -3.96 1.05
N PRO A 212 -6.08 -4.95 1.70
CA PRO A 212 -6.32 -4.95 3.15
C PRO A 212 -5.08 -5.41 3.92
N PHE A 213 -5.07 -5.14 5.23
CA PHE A 213 -4.09 -5.70 6.18
C PHE A 213 -2.64 -5.63 5.71
N HIS A 214 -2.24 -4.49 5.14
CA HIS A 214 -0.90 -4.28 4.60
C HIS A 214 0.16 -4.23 5.70
N GLU A 215 1.42 -4.44 5.31
CA GLU A 215 2.60 -4.35 6.19
C GLU A 215 2.51 -5.21 7.47
N ALA A 216 1.85 -6.36 7.38
CA ALA A 216 1.51 -7.16 8.56
C ALA A 216 2.72 -7.59 9.40
N ALA A 217 3.84 -7.92 8.76
CA ALA A 217 5.05 -8.31 9.46
C ALA A 217 5.75 -7.13 10.14
N GLY A 218 5.44 -5.88 9.79
CA GLY A 218 6.14 -4.69 10.27
C GLY A 218 7.65 -4.82 10.11
N ASN A 219 8.39 -4.63 11.20
CA ASN A 219 9.84 -4.83 11.26
C ASN A 219 10.25 -6.11 12.01
N THR A 220 9.35 -7.11 12.10
CA THR A 220 9.60 -8.38 12.82
C THR A 220 10.93 -9.05 12.46
N TYR A 221 11.40 -8.91 11.22
CA TYR A 221 12.62 -9.54 10.72
C TYR A 221 13.79 -8.57 10.49
N GLU A 222 13.62 -7.27 10.78
CA GLU A 222 14.66 -6.29 10.50
C GLU A 222 15.72 -6.21 11.61
N PHE A 223 15.31 -6.39 12.87
CA PHE A 223 16.22 -6.38 14.02
C PHE A 223 15.63 -7.11 15.24
N GLU A 224 16.48 -7.45 16.20
CA GLU A 224 16.05 -8.08 17.45
C GLU A 224 15.08 -7.18 18.24
N GLY A 225 13.90 -7.71 18.54
CA GLY A 225 12.83 -6.93 19.20
C GLY A 225 11.92 -6.15 18.25
N GLY A 226 12.13 -6.25 16.93
CA GLY A 226 11.18 -5.81 15.93
C GLY A 226 9.84 -6.56 16.02
N GLY A 227 8.77 -5.94 15.54
CA GLY A 227 7.42 -6.49 15.56
C GLY A 227 6.47 -5.81 14.58
N ALA A 228 5.24 -6.30 14.53
CA ALA A 228 4.18 -5.66 13.76
C ALA A 228 3.81 -4.29 14.36
N TRP A 229 3.73 -3.25 13.53
CA TRP A 229 3.23 -1.93 13.94
C TRP A 229 1.71 -1.79 13.80
N PHE A 230 1.05 -2.78 13.21
CA PHE A 230 -0.40 -2.86 13.10
C PHE A 230 -0.99 -4.06 13.85
N TRP A 231 -2.18 -3.87 14.43
CA TRP A 231 -2.81 -4.87 15.30
C TRP A 231 -3.04 -6.21 14.58
N TRP A 232 -3.30 -6.18 13.27
CA TRP A 232 -3.52 -7.40 12.47
C TRP A 232 -2.29 -8.29 12.38
N GLY A 233 -1.10 -7.75 12.63
CA GLY A 233 0.14 -8.53 12.70
C GLY A 233 0.62 -8.87 14.11
N ALA A 234 0.03 -8.26 15.15
CA ALA A 234 0.54 -8.33 16.52
C ALA A 234 0.56 -9.74 17.16
N LYS A 235 -0.10 -10.72 16.53
CA LYS A 235 -0.19 -12.12 17.01
C LYS A 235 0.56 -13.10 16.09
N GLY A 236 1.42 -12.60 15.22
CA GLY A 236 2.30 -13.39 14.37
C GLY A 236 1.62 -13.96 13.13
N PRO A 237 2.42 -14.62 12.27
CA PRO A 237 2.03 -15.01 10.90
C PRO A 237 0.83 -15.95 10.85
N GLU A 238 0.72 -16.91 11.77
CA GLU A 238 -0.38 -17.89 11.75
C GLU A 238 -1.75 -17.25 12.04
N VAL A 239 -1.79 -16.27 12.94
CA VAL A 239 -3.01 -15.51 13.22
C VAL A 239 -3.34 -14.59 12.06
N TYR A 240 -2.34 -13.92 11.49
CA TYR A 240 -2.51 -13.07 10.32
C TYR A 240 -3.11 -13.83 9.12
N LYS A 241 -2.58 -15.02 8.77
CA LYS A 241 -3.12 -15.83 7.67
C LYS A 241 -4.57 -16.25 7.90
N LYS A 242 -4.94 -16.59 9.14
CA LYS A 242 -6.34 -16.88 9.50
C LYS A 242 -7.23 -15.65 9.36
N LEU A 243 -6.74 -14.49 9.75
CA LEU A 243 -7.44 -13.21 9.62
C LEU A 243 -7.66 -12.82 8.14
N TRP A 244 -6.64 -12.95 7.30
CA TRP A 244 -6.75 -12.73 5.85
C TRP A 244 -7.83 -13.63 5.24
N ARG A 245 -7.75 -14.94 5.52
CA ARG A 245 -8.70 -15.93 4.98
C ARG A 245 -10.11 -15.74 5.50
N TRP A 246 -10.27 -15.32 6.76
CA TRP A 246 -11.56 -14.95 7.31
C TRP A 246 -12.18 -13.77 6.56
N MET A 247 -11.41 -12.71 6.27
CA MET A 247 -11.90 -11.58 5.48
C MET A 247 -12.23 -12.02 4.05
N TYR A 248 -11.34 -12.79 3.41
CA TYR A 248 -11.56 -13.30 2.07
C TYR A 248 -12.86 -14.09 1.97
N ASP A 249 -13.07 -15.09 2.85
CA ASP A 249 -14.30 -15.89 2.86
C ASP A 249 -15.55 -15.02 3.14
N PHE A 250 -15.47 -14.11 4.11
CA PHE A 250 -16.59 -13.22 4.41
C PHE A 250 -16.96 -12.35 3.21
N MET A 251 -15.98 -11.71 2.56
CA MET A 251 -16.21 -10.79 1.45
C MET A 251 -16.63 -11.52 0.17
N VAL A 252 -15.91 -12.57 -0.20
CA VAL A 252 -16.10 -13.29 -1.47
C VAL A 252 -17.25 -14.28 -1.36
N THR A 253 -17.16 -15.23 -0.42
CA THR A 253 -18.15 -16.31 -0.31
C THR A 253 -19.47 -15.83 0.27
N GLN A 254 -19.43 -15.10 1.41
CA GLN A 254 -20.66 -14.75 2.14
C GLN A 254 -21.32 -13.48 1.62
N GLN A 255 -20.53 -12.47 1.23
CA GLN A 255 -21.03 -11.19 0.73
C GLN A 255 -21.07 -11.09 -0.81
N GLY A 256 -20.55 -12.08 -1.54
CA GLY A 256 -20.62 -12.11 -3.01
C GLY A 256 -19.90 -10.94 -3.69
N LEU A 257 -18.81 -10.45 -3.08
CA LEU A 257 -17.94 -9.44 -3.69
C LEU A 257 -16.96 -10.10 -4.65
N ASN A 258 -17.28 -9.98 -5.93
CA ASN A 258 -16.60 -10.56 -7.06
C ASN A 258 -15.83 -9.53 -7.90
N ASN A 259 -15.90 -8.24 -7.56
CA ASN A 259 -15.21 -7.16 -8.28
C ASN A 259 -13.81 -6.84 -7.71
N LEU A 260 -13.26 -7.67 -6.82
CA LEU A 260 -12.02 -7.39 -6.08
C LEU A 260 -10.82 -8.13 -6.67
N ILE A 261 -9.68 -7.43 -6.77
CA ILE A 261 -8.36 -7.97 -7.09
C ILE A 261 -7.51 -7.86 -5.81
N TRP A 262 -7.13 -8.99 -5.22
CA TRP A 262 -6.53 -9.07 -3.88
C TRP A 262 -5.01 -8.84 -3.90
N VAL A 263 -4.56 -7.82 -3.17
CA VAL A 263 -3.14 -7.44 -3.09
C VAL A 263 -2.62 -7.67 -1.68
N TRP A 264 -1.71 -8.65 -1.53
CA TRP A 264 -0.99 -8.87 -0.27
C TRP A 264 0.29 -8.05 -0.24
N THR A 265 0.57 -7.36 0.86
CA THR A 265 1.77 -6.50 0.98
C THR A 265 2.83 -7.19 1.83
N SER A 266 4.02 -7.38 1.23
CA SER A 266 5.18 -8.06 1.80
C SER A 266 6.23 -7.08 2.33
N GLN A 267 6.89 -7.47 3.40
CA GLN A 267 8.12 -6.89 3.94
C GLN A 267 9.39 -7.62 3.44
N THR A 268 9.31 -8.33 2.30
CA THR A 268 10.36 -9.11 1.61
C THR A 268 10.78 -10.42 2.30
N GLU A 269 11.11 -10.39 3.60
CA GLU A 269 11.60 -11.57 4.35
C GLU A 269 10.50 -12.24 5.18
N ASP A 270 9.25 -12.14 4.73
CA ASP A 270 8.06 -12.47 5.50
C ASP A 270 7.21 -13.58 4.87
N ASN A 271 7.83 -14.54 4.17
CA ASN A 271 7.12 -15.65 3.52
C ASN A 271 6.21 -16.46 4.49
N ALA A 272 6.54 -16.51 5.78
CA ALA A 272 5.68 -17.14 6.80
C ALA A 272 4.28 -16.49 6.90
N TRP A 273 4.17 -15.22 6.51
CA TRP A 273 2.96 -14.38 6.54
C TRP A 273 2.14 -14.49 5.26
N TYR A 274 2.68 -15.07 4.18
CA TYR A 274 1.97 -15.16 2.91
C TYR A 274 0.65 -15.95 3.06
N PRO A 275 -0.52 -15.35 2.75
CA PRO A 275 -1.81 -16.01 2.96
C PRO A 275 -2.02 -17.25 2.09
N GLY A 276 -1.46 -17.27 0.88
CA GLY A 276 -1.53 -18.38 -0.07
C GLY A 276 -1.97 -17.97 -1.47
N ASP A 277 -1.59 -18.77 -2.46
CA ASP A 277 -1.82 -18.51 -3.89
C ASP A 277 -3.31 -18.42 -4.27
N ASP A 278 -4.18 -19.07 -3.51
CA ASP A 278 -5.63 -19.18 -3.72
C ASP A 278 -6.43 -17.98 -3.17
N VAL A 279 -5.78 -17.04 -2.48
CA VAL A 279 -6.44 -15.86 -1.90
C VAL A 279 -5.66 -14.55 -2.12
N VAL A 280 -4.67 -14.57 -3.01
CA VAL A 280 -3.83 -13.41 -3.38
C VAL A 280 -3.62 -13.37 -4.89
N ASP A 281 -3.95 -12.24 -5.52
CA ASP A 281 -3.71 -12.01 -6.96
C ASP A 281 -2.34 -11.36 -7.22
N ILE A 282 -1.97 -10.34 -6.42
CA ILE A 282 -0.79 -9.50 -6.62
C ILE A 282 -0.01 -9.36 -5.32
N VAL A 283 1.32 -9.29 -5.41
CA VAL A 283 2.21 -9.01 -4.26
C VAL A 283 2.69 -7.57 -4.32
N GLY A 284 2.41 -6.81 -3.26
CA GLY A 284 2.85 -5.44 -3.06
C GLY A 284 4.06 -5.34 -2.14
N ARG A 285 4.80 -4.24 -2.27
CA ARG A 285 5.84 -3.79 -1.37
C ARG A 285 5.67 -2.30 -1.09
N ASP A 286 5.80 -1.91 0.16
CA ASP A 286 5.77 -0.51 0.61
C ASP A 286 7.22 -0.08 0.94
N ASN A 287 7.71 1.03 0.40
CA ASN A 287 9.09 1.48 0.65
C ASN A 287 9.25 3.00 0.62
N TYR A 288 9.58 3.58 1.79
CA TYR A 288 9.77 5.02 2.00
C TYR A 288 11.23 5.47 2.02
N SER A 289 12.16 4.70 1.45
CA SER A 289 13.46 5.21 0.98
C SER A 289 13.54 5.19 -0.54
N ALA A 290 12.88 4.19 -1.14
CA ALA A 290 12.70 3.97 -2.57
C ALA A 290 13.95 4.26 -3.41
N LEU A 291 15.11 3.81 -2.92
CA LEU A 291 16.38 3.93 -3.62
C LEU A 291 16.49 2.87 -4.71
N MET A 292 16.99 3.26 -5.89
CA MET A 292 16.98 2.41 -7.10
C MET A 292 17.59 1.00 -6.89
N TYR A 293 18.72 0.89 -6.20
CA TYR A 293 19.41 -0.40 -6.01
C TYR A 293 18.76 -1.27 -4.93
N PRO A 294 18.44 -0.75 -3.72
CA PRO A 294 17.63 -1.49 -2.75
C PRO A 294 16.29 -1.97 -3.32
N LEU A 295 15.55 -1.13 -4.04
CA LEU A 295 14.29 -1.52 -4.67
C LEU A 295 14.47 -2.63 -5.70
N MET A 296 15.54 -2.61 -6.50
CA MET A 296 15.82 -3.69 -7.45
C MET A 296 16.06 -5.02 -6.73
N LYS A 297 16.74 -5.00 -5.57
CA LYS A 297 16.92 -6.21 -4.75
C LYS A 297 15.60 -6.72 -4.19
N GLU A 298 14.76 -5.84 -3.64
CA GLU A 298 13.43 -6.21 -3.12
C GLU A 298 12.54 -6.77 -4.24
N TYR A 299 12.48 -6.09 -5.39
CA TYR A 299 11.74 -6.55 -6.57
C TYR A 299 12.19 -7.96 -7.01
N ASN A 300 13.50 -8.17 -7.11
CA ASN A 300 14.06 -9.46 -7.51
C ASN A 300 13.77 -10.56 -6.48
N ALA A 301 13.85 -10.25 -5.18
CA ALA A 301 13.56 -11.21 -4.12
C ALA A 301 12.09 -11.65 -4.16
N LEU A 302 11.17 -10.69 -4.26
CA LEU A 302 9.74 -10.95 -4.36
C LEU A 302 9.38 -11.70 -5.64
N SER A 303 9.97 -11.33 -6.77
CA SER A 303 9.74 -12.00 -8.06
C SER A 303 10.17 -13.47 -8.00
N LYS A 304 11.35 -13.75 -7.42
CA LYS A 304 11.83 -15.12 -7.20
C LYS A 304 10.92 -15.92 -6.25
N GLN A 305 10.45 -15.29 -5.19
CA GLN A 305 9.63 -15.95 -4.16
C GLN A 305 8.20 -16.25 -4.65
N TYR A 306 7.63 -15.36 -5.48
CA TYR A 306 6.25 -15.44 -5.96
C TYR A 306 6.19 -15.44 -7.50
N PRO A 307 6.77 -16.44 -8.19
CA PRO A 307 7.05 -16.41 -9.63
C PRO A 307 5.81 -16.38 -10.54
N ASN A 308 4.64 -16.70 -9.98
CA ASN A 308 3.33 -16.72 -10.64
C ASN A 308 2.51 -15.42 -10.41
N LYS A 309 3.02 -14.47 -9.62
CA LYS A 309 2.34 -13.22 -9.25
C LYS A 309 2.99 -12.00 -9.90
N MET A 310 2.19 -10.97 -10.19
CA MET A 310 2.74 -9.65 -10.49
C MET A 310 3.24 -9.00 -9.19
N ILE A 311 4.36 -8.29 -9.28
CA ILE A 311 4.96 -7.58 -8.15
C ILE A 311 4.80 -6.07 -8.34
N THR A 312 4.37 -5.35 -7.31
CA THR A 312 4.10 -3.91 -7.38
C THR A 312 4.70 -3.12 -6.22
N LEU A 313 5.01 -1.84 -6.46
CA LEU A 313 5.39 -0.89 -5.42
C LEU A 313 4.10 -0.24 -4.91
N ALA A 314 3.51 -0.87 -3.90
CA ALA A 314 2.17 -0.56 -3.42
C ALA A 314 2.10 0.77 -2.67
N GLU A 315 3.17 1.15 -1.97
CA GLU A 315 3.42 2.50 -1.44
C GLU A 315 4.88 2.90 -1.66
N CYS A 316 5.13 4.18 -1.90
CA CYS A 316 6.47 4.73 -1.89
C CYS A 316 6.52 6.20 -1.50
N GLY A 317 7.72 6.71 -1.27
CA GLY A 317 7.94 8.12 -1.02
C GLY A 317 9.34 8.39 -0.51
N ASN A 318 9.67 9.67 -0.36
CA ASN A 318 10.80 10.07 0.46
C ASN A 318 10.62 9.60 1.90
N GLY A 319 11.74 9.27 2.53
CA GLY A 319 11.82 9.05 3.97
C GLY A 319 12.28 10.32 4.66
N ASP A 320 12.37 10.25 5.98
CA ASP A 320 12.73 11.42 6.81
C ASP A 320 14.10 12.01 6.45
N GLU A 321 15.07 11.15 6.11
CA GLU A 321 16.46 11.54 5.83
C GLU A 321 16.93 11.16 4.41
N VAL A 322 16.10 10.42 3.65
CA VAL A 322 16.49 9.83 2.38
C VAL A 322 15.46 10.18 1.31
N HIS A 323 15.93 10.80 0.23
CA HIS A 323 15.08 11.08 -0.92
C HIS A 323 14.99 9.87 -1.86
N MET A 324 13.77 9.55 -2.25
CA MET A 324 13.44 8.55 -3.25
C MET A 324 14.20 8.84 -4.56
N SER A 325 14.70 7.77 -5.18
CA SER A 325 15.32 7.89 -6.50
C SER A 325 14.27 8.30 -7.55
N LEU A 326 14.68 9.12 -8.52
CA LEU A 326 13.87 9.40 -9.70
C LEU A 326 13.41 8.10 -10.37
N TRP A 327 12.17 8.06 -10.84
CA TRP A 327 11.59 6.85 -11.43
C TRP A 327 12.41 6.33 -12.62
N SER A 328 12.91 7.22 -13.48
CA SER A 328 13.76 6.86 -14.61
C SER A 328 15.00 6.06 -14.17
N LYS A 329 15.55 6.37 -12.99
CA LYS A 329 16.68 5.64 -12.38
C LYS A 329 16.25 4.31 -11.80
N ILE A 330 15.12 4.26 -11.09
CA ILE A 330 14.54 3.00 -10.57
C ILE A 330 14.32 2.00 -11.71
N TRP A 331 13.69 2.45 -12.81
CA TRP A 331 13.46 1.60 -13.98
C TRP A 331 14.77 1.18 -14.66
N THR A 332 15.70 2.11 -14.88
CA THR A 332 16.99 1.79 -15.52
C THR A 332 17.81 0.78 -14.69
N GLN A 333 17.72 0.85 -13.36
CA GLN A 333 18.41 -0.06 -12.44
C GLN A 333 17.90 -1.50 -12.51
N GLY A 334 16.66 -1.71 -13.00
CA GLY A 334 16.13 -3.04 -13.26
C GLY A 334 14.76 -3.30 -12.66
N SER A 335 14.26 -2.50 -11.73
CA SER A 335 12.95 -2.76 -11.15
C SER A 335 11.84 -2.68 -12.21
N ARG A 336 10.95 -3.67 -12.23
CA ARG A 336 9.84 -3.79 -13.19
C ARG A 336 8.49 -3.91 -12.46
N TRP A 337 8.30 -3.04 -11.47
CA TRP A 337 7.07 -2.95 -10.68
C TRP A 337 5.85 -2.73 -11.60
N LEU A 338 4.73 -3.40 -11.30
CA LEU A 338 3.49 -3.27 -12.05
C LEU A 338 2.94 -1.84 -11.99
N TRP A 339 2.88 -1.27 -10.79
CA TRP A 339 2.61 0.14 -10.56
C TRP A 339 3.53 0.69 -9.47
N PHE A 340 3.48 2.01 -9.30
CA PHE A 340 3.97 2.71 -8.12
C PHE A 340 2.86 3.62 -7.60
N MET A 341 2.88 3.92 -6.31
CA MET A 341 1.92 4.83 -5.69
C MET A 341 2.60 5.64 -4.58
N PRO A 342 2.97 6.90 -4.82
CA PRO A 342 3.50 7.74 -3.77
C PRO A 342 2.43 8.06 -2.74
N TRP A 343 2.83 8.16 -1.47
CA TRP A 343 1.92 8.56 -0.39
C TRP A 343 1.51 10.04 -0.48
N TYR A 344 0.39 10.40 0.14
CA TYR A 344 -0.14 11.77 0.13
C TYR A 344 0.61 12.69 1.09
N ASP A 345 0.63 13.99 0.81
CA ASP A 345 1.11 15.01 1.74
C ASP A 345 -0.02 15.96 2.16
N HIS A 346 -0.59 15.70 3.33
CA HIS A 346 -1.67 16.52 3.86
C HIS A 346 -1.24 17.95 4.19
N ALA A 347 0.02 18.17 4.60
CA ALA A 347 0.50 19.51 4.88
C ALA A 347 0.59 20.33 3.59
N TYR A 348 1.07 19.73 2.50
CA TYR A 348 1.04 20.32 1.17
C TYR A 348 -0.39 20.61 0.69
N ASN A 349 -1.30 19.65 0.82
CA ASN A 349 -2.69 19.79 0.37
C ASN A 349 -3.47 20.88 1.11
N GLU A 350 -3.12 21.14 2.36
CA GLU A 350 -3.70 22.23 3.16
C GLU A 350 -2.94 23.57 2.98
N GLY A 351 -1.97 23.64 2.06
CA GLY A 351 -1.19 24.84 1.77
C GLY A 351 -0.20 25.23 2.88
N ASN A 352 0.16 24.29 3.74
CA ASN A 352 1.11 24.47 4.85
C ASN A 352 2.55 24.09 4.47
N SER A 353 2.79 23.63 3.24
CA SER A 353 4.11 23.33 2.69
C SER A 353 4.19 23.78 1.23
N ASP A 354 5.36 24.29 0.82
CA ASP A 354 5.64 24.67 -0.58
C ASP A 354 6.06 23.47 -1.45
N THR A 355 6.53 22.39 -0.80
CA THR A 355 6.99 21.17 -1.47
C THR A 355 6.23 19.96 -0.95
N HIS A 356 5.99 18.99 -1.83
CA HIS A 356 5.32 17.75 -1.47
C HIS A 356 6.35 16.77 -0.90
N GLN A 357 6.12 16.29 0.33
CA GLN A 357 7.05 15.47 1.09
C GLN A 357 7.45 14.19 0.36
N PHE A 358 6.49 13.43 -0.19
CA PHE A 358 6.77 12.07 -0.68
C PHE A 358 7.22 11.99 -2.14
N ALA A 359 6.53 12.68 -3.06
CA ALA A 359 6.93 12.81 -4.46
C ALA A 359 6.49 14.16 -5.02
N ASP A 360 7.46 15.04 -5.29
CA ASP A 360 7.19 16.38 -5.79
C ASP A 360 6.98 16.45 -7.31
N ALA A 361 6.75 17.67 -7.80
CA ALA A 361 6.52 17.95 -9.21
C ALA A 361 7.66 17.48 -10.12
N ASP A 362 8.92 17.54 -9.67
CA ASP A 362 10.07 17.18 -10.50
C ASP A 362 10.21 15.67 -10.59
N TRP A 363 9.92 14.94 -9.50
CA TRP A 363 9.84 13.48 -9.53
C TRP A 363 8.73 12.99 -10.49
N TRP A 364 7.54 13.60 -10.44
CA TRP A 364 6.43 13.23 -11.32
C TRP A 364 6.69 13.55 -12.80
N LYS A 365 7.34 14.68 -13.09
CA LYS A 365 7.78 15.01 -14.46
C LYS A 365 8.80 14.00 -14.97
N ASP A 366 9.79 13.61 -14.16
CA ASP A 366 10.74 12.54 -14.53
C ASP A 366 10.01 11.23 -14.83
N ALA A 367 9.09 10.81 -13.95
CA ALA A 367 8.34 9.59 -14.10
C ALA A 367 7.61 9.53 -15.46
N PHE A 368 6.80 10.54 -15.79
CA PHE A 368 6.08 10.57 -17.06
C PHE A 368 6.97 10.81 -18.29
N ASN A 369 8.09 11.52 -18.15
CA ASN A 369 9.02 11.76 -19.27
C ASN A 369 9.97 10.59 -19.52
N SER A 370 10.06 9.62 -18.60
CA SER A 370 10.90 8.43 -18.74
C SER A 370 10.50 7.54 -19.93
N GLY A 371 9.26 7.66 -20.44
CA GLY A 371 8.70 6.78 -21.46
C GLY A 371 8.31 5.39 -20.94
N THR A 372 8.47 5.14 -19.63
CA THR A 372 8.25 3.84 -18.98
C THR A 372 7.02 3.82 -18.07
N VAL A 373 6.34 4.95 -17.93
CA VAL A 373 5.15 5.12 -17.07
C VAL A 373 3.95 5.47 -17.93
N MET A 374 2.84 4.78 -17.69
CA MET A 374 1.56 5.07 -18.32
C MET A 374 0.83 6.14 -17.52
N ASP A 375 0.34 7.17 -18.20
CA ASP A 375 -0.72 8.06 -17.70
C ASP A 375 -2.11 7.52 -18.07
N ARG A 376 -3.17 8.15 -17.56
CA ARG A 376 -4.55 7.70 -17.80
C ARG A 376 -4.97 7.69 -19.27
N ASN A 377 -4.38 8.55 -20.12
CA ASN A 377 -4.71 8.57 -21.54
C ASN A 377 -4.04 7.40 -22.27
N GLU A 378 -2.78 7.08 -21.94
CA GLU A 378 -2.12 5.90 -22.48
C GLU A 378 -2.75 4.60 -21.96
N TRP A 379 -3.28 4.62 -20.74
CA TRP A 379 -3.92 3.46 -20.16
C TRP A 379 -5.18 3.05 -20.88
N GLN A 380 -6.03 3.99 -21.33
CA GLN A 380 -7.31 3.68 -21.98
C GLN A 380 -7.12 2.86 -23.24
#